data_AF-A0A7X7E936-F1
#
_entry.id   AF-A0A7X7E936-F1
#
_cell.length_a   1.000
_cell.length_b   1.000
_cell.length_c   1.000
_cell.angle_alpha   90.00
_cell.angle_beta   90.00
_cell.angle_gamma   90.00
#
_symmetry.space_group_name_H-M   'P 1'
#
loop_
_entity.id
_entity.type
_entity.pdbx_description
1 polymer ?
#
loop_
_entity_poly.entity_id
_entity_poly.type
_entity_poly.pdbx_seq_one_letter_code
_entity_poly.pdbx_strand_id
1 'polypeptide(L)'
;MSMPSWLSWLKPGGGGGGSTPTVVRRFTTADQTVSRDSIVVQGDGWLVDAPEGRVVRLFEIDSPGLEQCQLAYRAALKCEDLQGRAYLEMWCRLPGKGEFFSKGLNQTLKGTVDWSTYEIPFRLKKGQRPDLIKLNLAVEGRGKVWVKDVELLSTPK
;
A
#
# COMPACT_ATOMS: atom_id res chain seq x y z
N MET A 1 32.64 -13.21 10.17
CA MET A 1 31.25 -13.30 9.68
C MET A 1 30.44 -12.29 10.48
N SER A 2 30.08 -11.17 9.86
CA SER A 2 29.42 -10.04 10.51
C SER A 2 27.92 -10.11 10.26
N MET A 3 27.10 -10.00 11.31
CA MET A 3 25.64 -9.97 11.21
C MET A 3 25.17 -8.64 10.58
N PRO A 4 24.16 -8.63 9.71
CA PRO A 4 23.67 -7.41 9.09
C PRO A 4 22.94 -6.50 10.12
N SER A 5 23.33 -5.22 10.10
CA SER A 5 22.91 -4.15 11.01
C SER A 5 21.49 -3.62 10.72
N TRP A 6 20.47 -4.45 10.91
CA TRP A 6 19.07 -3.99 10.87
C TRP A 6 18.18 -4.57 11.98
N LEU A 7 18.73 -5.36 12.90
CA LEU A 7 18.05 -5.96 14.06
C LEU A 7 18.26 -5.18 15.39
N SER A 8 18.18 -3.84 15.37
CA SER A 8 18.43 -3.02 16.58
C SER A 8 17.18 -2.44 17.27
N TRP A 9 15.96 -2.83 16.89
CA TRP A 9 14.73 -2.20 17.42
C TRP A 9 14.12 -2.91 18.63
N LEU A 10 14.76 -3.94 19.19
CA LEU A 10 14.38 -4.51 20.48
C LEU A 10 15.24 -3.90 21.61
N LYS A 11 15.06 -2.61 21.86
CA LYS A 11 15.30 -2.04 23.18
C LYS A 11 13.99 -1.45 23.71
N PRO A 12 13.42 -1.97 24.80
CA PRO A 12 12.30 -1.33 25.46
C PRO A 12 12.84 -0.14 26.24
N GLY A 13 12.60 1.06 25.74
CA GLY A 13 13.05 2.31 26.35
C GLY A 13 12.14 3.48 25.99
N GLY A 14 11.05 3.62 26.74
CA GLY A 14 10.44 4.92 27.07
C GLY A 14 9.53 5.61 26.04
N GLY A 15 8.23 5.57 26.29
CA GLY A 15 7.35 6.73 26.06
C GLY A 15 6.44 6.69 24.83
N GLY A 16 5.29 6.03 24.96
CA GLY A 16 4.14 6.19 24.07
C GLY A 16 3.40 4.87 23.92
N GLY A 17 2.22 4.74 24.52
CA GLY A 17 1.35 3.58 24.34
C GLY A 17 0.95 3.44 22.87
N GLY A 18 1.78 2.78 22.06
CA GLY A 18 1.47 2.44 20.69
C GLY A 18 0.45 1.30 20.69
N SER A 19 -0.79 1.62 20.37
CA SER A 19 -1.81 0.62 20.07
C SER A 19 -1.30 -0.32 18.97
N THR A 20 -1.55 -1.62 19.12
CA THR A 20 -1.16 -2.62 18.12
C THR A 20 -2.02 -2.44 16.85
N PRO A 21 -1.42 -2.41 15.64
CA PRO A 21 -2.19 -2.41 14.41
C PRO A 21 -3.05 -3.66 14.29
N THR A 22 -4.31 -3.51 13.88
CA THR A 22 -5.21 -4.60 13.51
C THR A 22 -5.30 -4.71 12.00
N VAL A 23 -5.39 -5.94 11.48
CA VAL A 23 -5.64 -6.18 10.05
C VAL A 23 -7.11 -5.95 9.77
N VAL A 24 -7.43 -4.93 8.97
CA VAL A 24 -8.79 -4.65 8.50
C VAL A 24 -9.16 -5.62 7.37
N ARG A 25 -8.24 -5.79 6.41
CA ARG A 25 -8.42 -6.71 5.27
C ARG A 25 -7.08 -7.22 4.77
N ARG A 26 -7.02 -8.53 4.50
CA ARG A 26 -6.00 -9.16 3.66
C ARG A 26 -6.57 -9.36 2.26
N PHE A 27 -5.73 -9.14 1.26
CA PHE A 27 -6.05 -9.46 -0.13
C PHE A 27 -5.20 -10.64 -0.59
N THR A 28 -5.82 -11.52 -1.34
CA THR A 28 -5.21 -12.73 -1.91
C THR A 28 -5.48 -12.75 -3.40
N THR A 29 -4.76 -13.53 -4.19
CA THR A 29 -4.97 -13.64 -5.64
C THR A 29 -6.36 -14.16 -6.05
N ALA A 30 -7.17 -14.63 -5.09
CA ALA A 30 -8.60 -14.91 -5.29
C ALA A 30 -9.48 -13.65 -5.29
N ASP A 31 -9.02 -12.54 -4.72
CA ASP A 31 -9.69 -11.24 -4.78
C ASP A 31 -9.59 -10.66 -6.19
N GLN A 32 -10.73 -10.16 -6.69
CA GLN A 32 -10.77 -9.48 -7.97
C GLN A 32 -10.14 -8.09 -7.86
N THR A 33 -9.21 -7.79 -8.78
CA THR A 33 -8.66 -6.45 -8.91
C THR A 33 -9.58 -5.56 -9.72
N VAL A 34 -9.45 -4.24 -9.53
CA VAL A 34 -10.30 -3.25 -10.21
C VAL A 34 -9.87 -3.06 -11.68
N SER A 35 -8.57 -2.96 -11.94
CA SER A 35 -7.99 -2.80 -13.30
C SER A 35 -7.65 -4.15 -13.95
N ARG A 36 -8.66 -5.00 -14.19
CA ARG A 36 -8.48 -6.40 -14.65
C ARG A 36 -7.63 -6.54 -15.91
N ASP A 37 -7.81 -5.68 -16.91
CA ASP A 37 -7.10 -5.78 -18.20
C ASP A 37 -5.62 -5.39 -18.11
N SER A 38 -5.12 -5.03 -16.92
CA SER A 38 -3.77 -4.50 -16.72
C SER A 38 -3.02 -5.21 -15.59
N ILE A 39 -3.62 -6.27 -15.04
CA ILE A 39 -3.08 -7.02 -13.92
C ILE A 39 -3.19 -8.51 -14.24
N VAL A 40 -2.07 -9.22 -14.16
CA VAL A 40 -2.01 -10.67 -14.30
C VAL A 40 -1.74 -11.28 -12.93
N VAL A 41 -2.51 -12.29 -12.53
CA VAL A 41 -2.16 -13.10 -11.36
C VAL A 41 -0.95 -13.96 -11.72
N GLN A 42 0.12 -13.85 -10.94
CA GLN A 42 1.34 -14.63 -11.13
C GLN A 42 1.82 -15.16 -9.76
N GLY A 43 1.71 -16.47 -9.56
CA GLY A 43 2.04 -17.10 -8.28
C GLY A 43 1.13 -16.61 -7.15
N ASP A 44 1.74 -16.11 -6.08
CA ASP A 44 1.08 -15.57 -4.88
C ASP A 44 0.78 -14.06 -4.97
N GLY A 45 1.00 -13.45 -6.13
CA GLY A 45 0.85 -12.00 -6.31
C GLY A 45 0.28 -11.59 -7.65
N TRP A 46 0.41 -10.29 -7.91
CA TRP A 46 -0.07 -9.62 -9.10
C TRP A 46 1.09 -8.99 -9.84
N LEU A 47 1.15 -9.19 -11.15
CA LEU A 47 2.06 -8.53 -12.06
C LEU A 47 1.32 -7.40 -12.80
N VAL A 48 1.93 -6.23 -12.80
CA VAL A 48 1.60 -5.10 -13.67
C VAL A 48 2.73 -4.94 -14.67
N ASP A 49 2.45 -5.17 -15.95
CA ASP A 49 3.33 -4.82 -17.06
C ASP A 49 2.88 -3.48 -17.65
N ALA A 50 3.66 -2.43 -17.40
CA ALA A 50 3.34 -1.06 -17.80
C ALA A 50 4.15 -0.68 -19.04
N PRO A 51 3.52 -0.51 -20.22
CA PRO A 51 4.21 -0.04 -21.41
C PRO A 51 4.54 1.46 -21.35
N GLU A 52 3.80 2.22 -20.54
CA GLU A 52 3.93 3.65 -20.31
C GLU A 52 3.33 4.06 -18.95
N GLY A 53 3.47 5.34 -18.60
CA GLY A 53 3.03 5.88 -17.31
C GLY A 53 1.52 5.77 -17.13
N ARG A 54 1.09 5.19 -16.01
CA ARG A 54 -0.32 4.94 -15.70
C ARG A 54 -0.55 4.72 -14.21
N VAL A 55 -1.80 4.88 -13.79
CA VAL A 55 -2.29 4.42 -12.48
C VAL A 55 -3.08 3.14 -12.68
N VAL A 56 -2.70 2.09 -11.94
CA VAL A 56 -3.40 0.80 -11.90
C VAL A 56 -4.15 0.68 -10.59
N ARG A 57 -5.47 0.47 -10.67
CA ARG A 57 -6.32 0.33 -9.48
C ARG A 57 -6.31 -1.14 -9.05
N LEU A 58 -5.82 -1.39 -7.83
CA LEU A 58 -5.70 -2.74 -7.30
C LEU A 58 -6.99 -3.14 -6.60
N PHE A 59 -7.36 -2.45 -5.52
CA PHE A 59 -8.47 -2.84 -4.66
C PHE A 59 -9.26 -1.65 -4.13
N GLU A 60 -10.50 -1.94 -3.77
CA GLU A 60 -11.42 -1.02 -3.10
C GLU A 60 -12.04 -1.71 -1.88
N ILE A 61 -12.28 -0.93 -0.84
CA ILE A 61 -13.05 -1.33 0.34
C ILE A 61 -14.16 -0.32 0.55
N ASP A 62 -15.40 -0.79 0.39
CA ASP A 62 -16.59 0.00 0.60
C ASP A 62 -16.95 0.06 2.09
N SER A 63 -17.29 1.27 2.55
CA SER A 63 -17.86 1.57 3.87
C SER A 63 -17.22 0.79 5.04
N PRO A 64 -15.89 0.88 5.24
CA PRO A 64 -15.16 0.05 6.22
C PRO A 64 -15.49 0.34 7.70
N GLY A 65 -16.30 1.37 7.98
CA GLY A 65 -16.73 1.70 9.35
C GLY A 65 -15.64 2.30 10.25
N LEU A 66 -14.49 2.69 9.68
CA LEU A 66 -13.31 3.16 10.42
C LEU A 66 -13.38 4.66 10.74
N GLU A 67 -12.88 5.04 11.91
CA GLU A 67 -12.73 6.43 12.38
C GLU A 67 -11.63 6.51 13.46
N GLN A 68 -11.09 7.70 13.71
CA GLN A 68 -10.15 7.96 14.82
C GLN A 68 -8.98 6.97 14.90
N CYS A 69 -8.41 6.64 13.74
CA CYS A 69 -7.30 5.70 13.63
C CYS A 69 -6.26 6.19 12.62
N GLN A 70 -5.11 5.54 12.63
CA GLN A 70 -4.16 5.58 11.52
C GLN A 70 -4.33 4.33 10.69
N LEU A 71 -4.71 4.55 9.43
CA LEU A 71 -4.70 3.52 8.41
C LEU A 71 -3.30 3.36 7.86
N ALA A 72 -2.99 2.14 7.40
CA ALA A 72 -1.82 1.88 6.60
C ALA A 72 -2.15 0.81 5.56
N TYR A 73 -1.85 1.09 4.29
CA TYR A 73 -1.71 0.02 3.32
C TYR A 73 -0.27 -0.47 3.34
N ARG A 74 -0.10 -1.78 3.50
CA ARG A 74 1.19 -2.47 3.44
C ARG A 74 1.17 -3.50 2.32
N ALA A 75 2.26 -3.58 1.57
CA ALA A 75 2.45 -4.59 0.53
C ALA A 75 3.94 -4.84 0.29
N ALA A 76 4.29 -6.06 -0.16
CA ALA A 76 5.60 -6.35 -0.73
C ALA A 76 5.59 -6.00 -2.22
N LEU A 77 6.63 -5.30 -2.68
CA LEU A 77 6.78 -4.85 -4.07
C LEU A 77 8.15 -5.29 -4.62
N LYS A 78 8.17 -5.64 -5.91
CA LYS A 78 9.35 -5.93 -6.72
C LYS A 78 9.21 -5.20 -8.05
N CYS A 79 10.29 -4.77 -8.69
CA CYS A 79 10.23 -4.31 -10.08
C CYS A 79 11.42 -4.80 -10.92
N GLU A 80 11.20 -4.89 -12.23
CA GLU A 80 12.22 -5.24 -13.22
C GLU A 80 12.14 -4.25 -14.39
N ASP A 81 13.30 -3.78 -14.82
CA ASP A 81 13.51 -2.86 -15.94
C ASP A 81 12.59 -1.62 -15.89
N LEU A 82 12.31 -1.13 -14.68
CA LEU A 82 11.47 0.02 -14.46
C LEU A 82 12.20 1.31 -14.82
N GLN A 83 11.89 1.82 -16.01
CA GLN A 83 12.31 3.13 -16.48
C GLN A 83 11.36 4.17 -15.91
N GLY A 84 11.86 5.00 -14.99
CA GLY A 84 11.04 5.95 -14.23
C GLY A 84 10.87 5.48 -12.78
N ARG A 85 9.65 5.53 -12.24
CA ARG A 85 9.38 5.10 -10.87
C ARG A 85 7.98 4.53 -10.67
N ALA A 86 7.77 3.75 -9.61
CA ALA A 86 6.45 3.30 -9.20
C ALA A 86 6.26 3.43 -7.69
N TYR A 87 5.02 3.64 -7.23
CA TYR A 87 4.69 3.78 -5.81
C TYR A 87 3.22 3.49 -5.54
N LEU A 88 2.91 3.12 -4.30
CA LEU A 88 1.54 2.92 -3.85
C LEU A 88 0.83 4.25 -3.62
N GLU A 89 -0.48 4.25 -3.86
CA GLU A 89 -1.38 5.32 -3.45
C GLU A 89 -2.57 4.76 -2.69
N MET A 90 -2.95 5.44 -1.62
CA MET A 90 -4.19 5.21 -0.90
C MET A 90 -5.08 6.42 -1.12
N TRP A 91 -6.32 6.18 -1.54
CA TRP A 91 -7.33 7.23 -1.69
C TRP A 91 -8.50 6.93 -0.76
N CYS A 92 -8.85 7.90 0.09
CA CYS A 92 -9.94 7.82 1.04
C CYS A 92 -11.01 8.85 0.65
N ARG A 93 -12.20 8.38 0.28
CA ARG A 93 -13.35 9.27 0.07
C ARG A 93 -14.05 9.51 1.40
N LEU A 94 -14.15 10.78 1.78
CA LEU A 94 -14.88 11.22 2.97
C LEU A 94 -16.20 11.86 2.52
N PRO A 95 -17.36 11.28 2.87
CA PRO A 95 -18.68 11.80 2.49
C PRO A 95 -18.82 13.30 2.83
N GLY A 96 -19.28 14.08 1.85
CA GLY A 96 -19.46 15.53 1.98
C GLY A 96 -18.17 16.36 2.08
N LYS A 97 -16.99 15.74 2.05
CA LYS A 97 -15.68 16.42 2.16
C LYS A 97 -14.77 16.22 0.94
N GLY A 98 -15.04 15.21 0.12
CA GLY A 98 -14.27 14.88 -1.08
C GLY A 98 -13.31 13.72 -0.87
N GLU A 99 -12.34 13.58 -1.77
CA GLU A 99 -11.35 12.51 -1.75
C GLU A 99 -9.97 13.04 -1.34
N PHE A 100 -9.30 12.29 -0.49
CA PHE A 100 -7.99 12.62 0.08
C PHE A 100 -7.05 11.45 -0.16
N PHE A 101 -5.74 11.70 -0.23
CA PHE A 101 -4.79 10.66 -0.57
C PHE A 101 -3.55 10.61 0.32
N SER A 102 -2.91 9.45 0.30
CA SER A 102 -1.53 9.23 0.72
C SER A 102 -0.77 8.59 -0.44
N LYS A 103 0.33 9.22 -0.89
CA LYS A 103 1.15 8.74 -2.01
C LYS A 103 2.54 8.41 -1.50
N GLY A 104 3.05 7.23 -1.84
CA GLY A 104 4.38 6.73 -1.44
C GLY A 104 5.54 7.40 -2.16
N LEU A 105 5.53 8.72 -2.38
CA LEU A 105 6.53 9.44 -3.17
C LEU A 105 7.95 9.40 -2.56
N ASN A 106 8.07 9.12 -1.26
CA ASN A 106 9.33 8.92 -0.56
C ASN A 106 9.80 7.45 -0.51
N GLN A 107 9.00 6.51 -1.04
CA GLN A 107 9.25 5.08 -1.02
C GLN A 107 8.94 4.48 -2.40
N THR A 108 9.69 4.90 -3.41
CA THR A 108 9.45 4.54 -4.81
C THR A 108 10.32 3.37 -5.26
N LEU A 109 9.79 2.51 -6.13
CA LEU A 109 10.58 1.55 -6.90
C LEU A 109 11.22 2.22 -8.11
N LYS A 110 12.42 1.79 -8.50
CA LYS A 110 13.17 2.24 -9.69
C LYS A 110 14.08 1.13 -10.22
N GLY A 111 14.30 1.05 -11.53
CA GLY A 111 15.20 0.08 -12.14
C GLY A 111 14.75 -1.36 -11.88
N THR A 112 15.68 -2.19 -11.38
CA THR A 112 15.40 -3.56 -10.97
C THR A 112 15.72 -3.71 -9.49
N VAL A 113 14.72 -4.03 -8.69
CA VAL A 113 14.85 -4.26 -7.24
C VAL A 113 14.10 -5.52 -6.88
N ASP A 114 14.68 -6.30 -5.96
CA ASP A 114 14.02 -7.48 -5.41
C ASP A 114 12.93 -7.07 -4.40
N TRP A 115 12.17 -8.04 -3.92
CA TRP A 115 11.09 -7.86 -2.97
C TRP A 115 11.48 -7.03 -1.75
N SER A 116 10.69 -6.00 -1.46
CA SER A 116 10.77 -5.20 -0.23
C SER A 116 9.38 -4.78 0.21
N THR A 117 9.19 -4.57 1.51
CA THR A 117 7.91 -4.14 2.07
C THR A 117 7.77 -2.62 2.04
N TYR A 118 6.63 -2.14 1.59
CA TYR A 118 6.28 -0.73 1.48
C TYR A 118 5.00 -0.45 2.27
N GLU A 119 4.95 0.69 2.95
CA GLU A 119 3.79 1.10 3.73
C GLU A 119 3.45 2.58 3.52
N ILE A 120 2.18 2.89 3.28
CA ILE A 120 1.66 4.25 3.13
C ILE A 120 0.60 4.56 4.19
N PRO A 121 0.80 5.56 5.07
CA PRO A 121 -0.14 5.86 6.15
C PRO A 121 -1.20 6.89 5.75
N PHE A 122 -2.39 6.82 6.36
CA PHE A 122 -3.43 7.85 6.28
C PHE A 122 -4.11 8.03 7.63
N ARG A 123 -4.16 9.26 8.15
CA ARG A 123 -4.75 9.54 9.47
C ARG A 123 -6.22 9.94 9.34
N LEU A 124 -7.10 9.20 10.00
CA LEU A 124 -8.50 9.56 10.21
C LEU A 124 -8.65 10.25 11.58
N LYS A 125 -9.19 11.46 11.57
CA LYS A 125 -9.58 12.21 12.78
C LYS A 125 -11.03 11.89 13.17
N LYS A 126 -11.46 12.37 14.33
CA LYS A 126 -12.87 12.38 14.72
C LYS A 126 -13.69 13.14 13.67
N GLY A 127 -14.84 12.60 13.30
CA GLY A 127 -15.70 13.07 12.21
C GLY A 127 -15.24 12.69 10.80
N GLN A 128 -14.17 11.91 10.64
CA GLN A 128 -13.68 11.44 9.33
C GLN A 128 -13.90 9.93 9.20
N ARG A 129 -15.02 9.57 8.57
CA ARG A 129 -15.40 8.19 8.27
C ARG A 129 -15.43 8.00 6.76
N PRO A 130 -14.44 7.31 6.16
CA PRO A 130 -14.46 7.08 4.74
C PRO A 130 -15.54 6.07 4.37
N ASP A 131 -16.21 6.32 3.26
CA ASP A 131 -17.17 5.38 2.65
C ASP A 131 -16.53 4.57 1.52
N LEU A 132 -15.30 4.91 1.12
CA LEU A 132 -14.50 4.18 0.15
C LEU A 132 -13.01 4.39 0.43
N ILE A 133 -12.26 3.29 0.48
CA ILE A 133 -10.79 3.30 0.56
C ILE A 133 -10.24 2.51 -0.64
N LYS A 134 -9.35 3.14 -1.42
CA LYS A 134 -8.75 2.55 -2.61
C LYS A 134 -7.26 2.30 -2.41
N LEU A 135 -6.75 1.22 -2.98
CA LEU A 135 -5.33 0.99 -3.20
C LEU A 135 -5.04 1.06 -4.70
N ASN A 136 -4.09 1.91 -5.08
CA ASN A 136 -3.56 1.98 -6.42
C ASN A 136 -2.04 1.75 -6.43
N LEU A 137 -1.54 1.34 -7.59
CA LEU A 137 -0.13 1.43 -7.96
C LEU A 137 0.00 2.50 -9.05
N ALA A 138 0.70 3.60 -8.75
CA ALA A 138 1.13 4.55 -9.76
C ALA A 138 2.45 4.08 -10.37
N VAL A 139 2.51 4.02 -11.70
CA VAL A 139 3.73 3.78 -12.47
C VAL A 139 3.97 5.01 -13.33
N GLU A 140 5.07 5.70 -13.10
CA GLU A 140 5.51 6.86 -13.89
C GLU A 140 6.65 6.40 -14.81
N GLY A 141 6.29 5.84 -15.97
CA GLY A 141 7.20 5.32 -16.96
C GLY A 141 6.85 3.90 -17.39
N ARG A 142 7.83 3.08 -17.77
CA ARG A 142 7.59 1.73 -18.31
C ARG A 142 8.39 0.66 -17.56
N GLY A 143 7.85 -0.55 -17.48
CA GLY A 143 8.51 -1.69 -16.83
C GLY A 143 7.51 -2.58 -16.09
N LYS A 144 8.04 -3.57 -15.37
CA LYS A 144 7.21 -4.55 -14.65
C LYS A 144 7.27 -4.31 -13.16
N VAL A 145 6.12 -4.37 -12.51
CA VAL A 145 6.00 -4.26 -11.05
C VAL A 145 5.16 -5.42 -10.54
N TRP A 146 5.65 -6.11 -9.53
CA TRP A 146 4.91 -7.13 -8.82
C TRP A 146 4.48 -6.62 -7.46
N VAL A 147 3.30 -7.05 -7.04
CA VAL A 147 2.68 -6.71 -5.76
C VAL A 147 2.23 -7.99 -5.09
N LYS A 148 2.49 -8.16 -3.79
CA LYS A 148 1.91 -9.24 -2.97
C LYS A 148 1.81 -8.86 -1.50
N ASP A 149 1.29 -9.76 -0.67
CA ASP A 149 1.14 -9.57 0.79
C ASP A 149 0.40 -8.27 1.14
N VAL A 150 -0.68 -7.98 0.40
CA VAL A 150 -1.41 -6.71 0.49
C VAL A 150 -2.37 -6.73 1.68
N GLU A 151 -2.23 -5.72 2.54
CA GLU A 151 -3.04 -5.55 3.76
C GLU A 151 -3.47 -4.11 3.95
N LEU A 152 -4.73 -3.90 4.34
CA LEU A 152 -5.15 -2.67 5.01
C LEU A 152 -5.11 -2.90 6.52
N LEU A 153 -4.44 -2.00 7.23
CA LEU A 153 -4.27 -2.02 8.68
C LEU A 153 -4.93 -0.79 9.31
N SER A 154 -5.32 -0.92 10.57
CA SER A 154 -5.84 0.18 11.39
C SER A 154 -5.17 0.17 12.76
N THR A 155 -4.68 1.33 13.19
CA THR A 155 -4.08 1.54 14.51
C THR A 155 -4.89 2.60 15.26
N PRO A 156 -5.57 2.27 16.37
CA PRO A 156 -6.31 3.25 17.18
C PRO A 156 -5.44 4.44 17.60
N LYS A 157 -6.02 5.65 17.68
CA LYS A 157 -5.30 6.87 18.09
C LYS A 157 -5.87 7.51 19.35
#